data_AF-A0A8H5C084-F1
#
_entry.id   AF-A0A8H5C084-F1
#
_cell.length_a   1.000
_cell.length_b   1.000
_cell.length_c   1.000
_cell.angle_alpha   90.00
_cell.angle_beta   90.00
_cell.angle_gamma   90.00
#
_symmetry.space_group_name_H-M   'P 1'
#
loop_
_entity.id
_entity.type
_entity.pdbx_description
1 polymer ?
#
loop_
_entity_poly.entity_id
_entity_poly.type
_entity_poly.pdbx_seq_one_letter_code
_entity_poly.pdbx_strand_id
1 'polypeptide(L)'
;MPLDNVAEAKYGTQAWDDYWSKLEGDGVLTWGPDPLLTSTGIAQAQYAHSVWEEELGYGLTPPAKIYCSPFSRALKTCEIVFEGYEDTVLVIENAREENGVHTCDKRRTRTYISSNFPAFAIEPSLTEADLLWNADVRETKEEVATRAGGVLERVWQERSDDDFVAITAHSGFINGVLLALGSKPFALPTGDS
;
A
#
# COMPACT_ATOMS: atom_id res chain seq x y z
N MET A 1 -5.00 -0.27 -10.86
CA MET A 1 -4.82 1.17 -10.69
C MET A 1 -5.90 1.78 -9.77
N PRO A 2 -5.55 2.51 -8.70
CA PRO A 2 -6.46 3.27 -7.85
C PRO A 2 -6.92 4.60 -8.50
N LEU A 3 -7.93 5.27 -7.93
CA LEU A 3 -8.58 6.46 -8.53
C LEU A 3 -7.71 7.72 -8.57
N ASP A 4 -6.76 7.88 -7.66
CA ASP A 4 -5.75 8.94 -7.66
C ASP A 4 -4.83 8.85 -8.88
N ASN A 5 -4.36 7.66 -9.23
CA ASN A 5 -3.57 7.47 -10.46
C ASN A 5 -4.35 7.83 -11.74
N VAL A 6 -5.67 7.55 -11.77
CA VAL A 6 -6.53 7.94 -12.89
C VAL A 6 -6.66 9.47 -12.97
N ALA A 7 -6.75 10.14 -11.83
CA ALA A 7 -6.82 11.59 -11.76
C ALA A 7 -5.48 12.25 -12.14
N GLU A 8 -4.35 11.72 -11.66
CA GLU A 8 -3.02 12.18 -12.07
C GLU A 8 -2.83 12.04 -13.59
N ALA A 9 -3.21 10.91 -14.17
CA ALA A 9 -3.14 10.72 -15.62
C ALA A 9 -4.04 11.70 -16.40
N LYS A 10 -5.18 12.10 -15.84
CA LYS A 10 -6.11 13.08 -16.43
C LYS A 10 -5.56 14.51 -16.38
N TYR A 11 -4.95 14.91 -15.27
CA TYR A 11 -4.54 16.30 -15.02
C TYR A 11 -3.06 16.58 -15.28
N GLY A 12 -2.23 15.53 -15.33
CA GLY A 12 -0.77 15.61 -15.40
C GLY A 12 -0.13 15.86 -14.03
N THR A 13 1.05 15.29 -13.82
CA THR A 13 1.79 15.30 -12.54
C THR A 13 1.96 16.70 -11.93
N GLN A 14 2.33 17.71 -12.73
CA GLN A 14 2.52 19.07 -12.19
C GLN A 14 1.23 19.66 -11.60
N ALA A 15 0.13 19.61 -12.36
CA ALA A 15 -1.15 20.16 -11.89
C ALA A 15 -1.75 19.30 -10.76
N TRP A 16 -1.44 18.00 -10.77
CA TRP A 16 -1.78 17.09 -9.69
C TRP A 16 -1.11 17.51 -8.39
N ASP A 17 0.22 17.60 -8.36
CA ASP A 17 1.00 17.95 -7.17
C ASP A 17 0.69 19.38 -6.66
N ASP A 18 0.48 20.33 -7.58
CA ASP A 18 0.25 21.72 -7.23
C ASP A 18 -1.15 21.98 -6.66
N TYR A 19 -2.16 21.22 -7.09
CA TYR A 19 -3.56 21.55 -6.81
C TYR A 19 -4.44 20.33 -6.53
N TRP A 20 -4.57 19.40 -7.48
CA TRP A 20 -5.60 18.36 -7.41
C TRP A 20 -5.39 17.33 -6.30
N SER A 21 -4.14 16.97 -6.01
CA SER A 21 -3.81 16.02 -4.95
C SER A 21 -4.22 16.52 -3.55
N LYS A 22 -4.34 17.85 -3.38
CA LYS A 22 -4.75 18.53 -2.14
C LYS A 22 -6.28 18.56 -1.95
N LEU A 23 -7.03 18.16 -2.98
CA LEU A 23 -8.48 18.01 -2.95
C LEU A 23 -8.87 16.54 -2.82
N GLU A 24 -10.12 16.25 -2.47
CA GLU A 24 -10.64 14.89 -2.37
C GLU A 24 -11.26 14.38 -3.69
N GLY A 25 -11.47 15.27 -4.66
CA GLY A 25 -12.11 14.96 -5.93
C GLY A 25 -12.35 16.19 -6.80
N ASP A 26 -12.90 15.97 -8.00
CA ASP A 26 -13.30 17.02 -8.96
C ASP A 26 -14.82 17.16 -9.13
N GLY A 27 -15.60 16.48 -8.28
CA GLY A 27 -17.05 16.39 -8.38
C GLY A 27 -17.56 15.27 -9.31
N VAL A 28 -16.66 14.56 -10.00
CA VAL A 28 -16.95 13.35 -10.79
C VAL A 28 -16.22 12.14 -10.23
N LEU A 29 -14.93 12.30 -9.95
CA LEU A 29 -14.06 11.33 -9.31
C LEU A 29 -13.79 11.75 -7.86
N THR A 30 -13.72 10.76 -6.97
CA THR A 30 -13.31 10.93 -5.58
C THR A 30 -12.07 10.08 -5.35
N TRP A 31 -10.92 10.73 -5.21
CA TRP A 31 -9.64 10.07 -4.97
C TRP A 31 -9.14 10.24 -3.53
N GLY A 32 -9.84 11.00 -2.70
CA GLY A 32 -9.49 11.19 -1.29
C GLY A 32 -10.71 11.21 -0.37
N PRO A 33 -10.53 10.87 0.92
CA PRO A 33 -9.36 10.19 1.46
C PRO A 33 -9.34 8.70 1.05
N ASP A 34 -8.14 8.15 0.90
CA ASP A 34 -7.86 6.72 0.71
C ASP A 34 -8.73 6.07 -0.40
N PRO A 35 -8.33 6.24 -1.68
CA PRO A 35 -9.11 5.80 -2.82
C PRO A 35 -9.21 4.27 -2.88
N LEU A 36 -10.35 3.80 -3.37
CA LEU A 36 -10.57 2.40 -3.68
C LEU A 36 -9.89 2.03 -5.01
N LEU A 37 -9.70 0.72 -5.23
CA LEU A 37 -9.31 0.21 -6.54
C LEU A 37 -10.42 0.45 -7.56
N THR A 38 -10.02 0.76 -8.79
CA THR A 38 -10.91 0.73 -9.96
C THR A 38 -11.17 -0.72 -10.40
N SER A 39 -12.10 -0.92 -11.33
CA SER A 39 -12.31 -2.22 -11.98
C SER A 39 -11.02 -2.76 -12.63
N THR A 40 -10.24 -1.89 -13.27
CA THR A 40 -8.92 -2.25 -13.81
C THR A 40 -7.95 -2.68 -12.71
N GLY A 41 -7.93 -1.99 -11.57
CA GLY A 41 -7.12 -2.41 -10.42
C GLY A 41 -7.52 -3.76 -9.83
N ILE A 42 -8.82 -4.05 -9.78
CA ILE A 42 -9.32 -5.36 -9.35
C ILE A 42 -8.86 -6.44 -10.33
N ALA A 43 -9.00 -6.21 -11.65
CA ALA A 43 -8.55 -7.16 -12.66
C ALA A 43 -7.04 -7.45 -12.58
N GLN A 44 -6.23 -6.42 -12.30
CA GLN A 44 -4.78 -6.58 -12.08
C GLN A 44 -4.46 -7.42 -10.84
N ALA A 45 -5.17 -7.20 -9.73
CA ALA A 45 -5.00 -8.00 -8.53
C ALA A 45 -5.41 -9.47 -8.76
N GLN A 46 -6.49 -9.71 -9.51
CA GLN A 46 -6.92 -11.06 -9.90
C GLN A 46 -5.90 -11.76 -10.81
N TYR A 47 -5.28 -11.02 -11.73
CA TYR A 47 -4.18 -11.56 -12.53
C TYR A 47 -2.99 -11.95 -11.65
N ALA A 48 -2.59 -11.09 -10.71
CA ALA A 48 -1.53 -11.41 -9.76
C ALA A 48 -1.86 -12.64 -8.90
N HIS A 49 -3.12 -12.80 -8.47
CA HIS A 49 -3.60 -14.01 -7.80
C HIS A 49 -3.44 -15.25 -8.68
N SER A 50 -3.79 -15.17 -9.97
CA SER A 50 -3.65 -16.32 -10.88
C SER A 50 -2.18 -16.76 -11.07
N VAL A 51 -1.26 -15.80 -11.12
CA VAL A 51 0.18 -16.09 -11.17
C VAL A 51 0.65 -16.70 -9.86
N TRP A 52 0.19 -16.17 -8.72
CA TRP A 52 0.48 -16.70 -7.40
C TRP A 52 0.06 -18.17 -7.26
N GLU A 53 -1.18 -18.51 -7.66
CA GLU A 53 -1.69 -19.89 -7.63
C GLU A 53 -0.90 -20.83 -8.56
N GLU A 54 -0.47 -20.34 -9.72
CA GLU A 54 0.39 -21.11 -10.62
C GLU A 54 1.75 -21.43 -9.98
N GLU A 55 2.40 -20.43 -9.35
CA GLU A 55 3.69 -20.62 -8.67
C GLU A 55 3.58 -21.55 -7.45
N LEU A 56 2.47 -21.48 -6.70
CA LEU A 56 2.16 -22.47 -5.65
C LEU A 56 2.11 -23.89 -6.21
N GLY A 57 1.54 -24.07 -7.41
CA GLY A 57 1.54 -25.35 -8.13
C GLY A 57 2.93 -25.87 -8.49
N TYR A 58 3.92 -24.98 -8.62
CA TYR A 58 5.33 -25.32 -8.85
C TYR A 58 6.14 -25.51 -7.56
N GLY A 59 5.49 -25.47 -6.39
CA GLY A 59 6.13 -25.73 -5.10
C GLY A 59 6.67 -24.48 -4.40
N LEU A 60 6.18 -23.30 -4.76
CA LEU A 60 6.43 -22.10 -3.97
C LEU A 60 5.89 -22.27 -2.55
N THR A 61 6.69 -21.92 -1.55
CA THR A 61 6.23 -21.92 -0.15
C THR A 61 5.34 -20.68 0.07
N PRO A 62 4.10 -20.85 0.59
CA PRO A 62 3.27 -19.72 0.97
C PRO A 62 3.95 -18.82 2.01
N PRO A 63 3.63 -17.52 2.07
CA PRO A 63 4.24 -16.64 3.06
C PRO A 63 3.79 -17.06 4.45
N ALA A 64 4.74 -17.20 5.37
CA ALA A 64 4.42 -17.41 6.79
C ALA A 64 3.70 -16.20 7.39
N LYS A 65 3.96 -15.01 6.83
CA LYS A 65 3.36 -13.74 7.24
C LYS A 65 3.24 -12.78 6.06
N ILE A 66 2.11 -12.09 6.00
CA ILE A 66 1.83 -11.07 4.98
C ILE A 66 1.67 -9.73 5.69
N TYR A 67 2.55 -8.78 5.41
CA TYR A 67 2.42 -7.41 5.91
C TYR A 67 1.65 -6.58 4.89
N CYS A 68 0.67 -5.82 5.35
CA CYS A 68 -0.15 -5.01 4.45
C CYS A 68 -0.18 -3.55 4.90
N SER A 69 -0.05 -2.65 3.93
CA SER A 69 -0.33 -1.24 4.13
C SER A 69 -1.80 -1.00 4.52
N PRO A 70 -2.10 -0.01 5.36
CA PRO A 70 -3.45 0.17 5.88
C PRO A 70 -4.40 0.93 4.94
N PHE A 71 -3.94 1.29 3.74
CA PHE A 71 -4.77 1.95 2.73
C PHE A 71 -5.69 0.96 2.01
N SER A 72 -6.94 1.36 1.76
CA SER A 72 -7.98 0.54 1.15
C SER A 72 -7.54 -0.11 -0.16
N ARG A 73 -6.79 0.62 -1.00
CA ARG A 73 -6.22 0.09 -2.25
C ARG A 73 -5.24 -1.08 -2.04
N ALA A 74 -4.41 -1.02 -1.00
CA ALA A 74 -3.47 -2.08 -0.68
C ALA A 74 -4.17 -3.24 0.03
N LEU A 75 -5.07 -2.95 0.98
CA LEU A 75 -5.87 -3.96 1.68
C LEU A 75 -6.69 -4.80 0.69
N LYS A 76 -7.37 -4.15 -0.26
CA LYS A 76 -8.15 -4.86 -1.28
C LYS A 76 -7.27 -5.66 -2.24
N THR A 77 -6.09 -5.15 -2.60
CA THR A 77 -5.12 -5.91 -3.40
C THR A 77 -4.65 -7.14 -2.64
N CYS A 78 -4.31 -7.00 -1.36
CA CYS A 78 -3.86 -8.08 -0.50
C CYS A 78 -4.93 -9.17 -0.35
N GLU A 79 -6.18 -8.77 -0.11
CA GLU A 79 -7.32 -9.69 -0.01
C GLU A 79 -7.52 -10.51 -1.29
N ILE A 80 -7.38 -9.88 -2.46
CA ILE A 80 -7.55 -10.58 -3.74
C ILE A 80 -6.35 -11.49 -4.03
N VAL A 81 -5.12 -11.00 -3.86
CA VAL A 81 -3.91 -11.75 -4.23
C VAL A 81 -3.71 -12.96 -3.34
N PHE A 82 -3.97 -12.82 -2.05
CA PHE A 82 -3.74 -13.83 -1.03
C PHE A 82 -5.04 -14.42 -0.48
N GLU A 83 -6.05 -14.59 -1.34
CA GLU A 83 -7.30 -15.27 -1.00
C GLU A 83 -6.99 -16.63 -0.36
N GLY A 84 -7.55 -16.90 0.81
CA GLY A 84 -7.29 -18.11 1.62
C GLY A 84 -6.11 -18.01 2.60
N TYR A 85 -5.37 -16.90 2.63
CA TYR A 85 -4.26 -16.64 3.55
C TYR A 85 -4.51 -15.42 4.46
N GLU A 86 -5.75 -14.98 4.60
CA GLU A 86 -6.12 -13.76 5.31
C GLU A 86 -5.69 -13.76 6.79
N ASP A 87 -5.72 -14.93 7.44
CA ASP A 87 -5.31 -15.11 8.84
C ASP A 87 -3.80 -14.88 9.08
N THR A 88 -3.00 -14.83 8.00
CA THR A 88 -1.56 -14.53 8.05
C THR A 88 -1.26 -13.04 7.84
N VAL A 89 -2.29 -12.23 7.57
CA VAL A 89 -2.15 -10.81 7.24
C VAL A 89 -2.06 -9.96 8.50
N LEU A 90 -1.03 -9.12 8.58
CA LEU A 90 -0.86 -8.07 9.57
C LEU A 90 -0.82 -6.69 8.88
N VAL A 91 -1.83 -5.88 9.15
CA VAL A 91 -1.87 -4.48 8.73
C VAL A 91 -0.91 -3.66 9.59
N ILE A 92 0.04 -2.99 8.94
CA ILE A 92 1.07 -2.15 9.58
C ILE A 92 1.08 -0.73 9.00
N GLU A 93 0.94 0.27 9.87
CA GLU A 93 0.83 1.69 9.53
C GLU A 93 2.03 2.18 8.71
N ASN A 94 3.24 1.75 9.06
CA ASN A 94 4.46 2.20 8.41
C ASN A 94 4.70 1.63 7.01
N ALA A 95 3.87 0.69 6.53
CA ALA A 95 3.86 0.28 5.11
C ALA A 95 2.99 1.20 4.23
N ARG A 96 2.51 2.33 4.77
CA ARG A 96 1.80 3.38 4.02
C ARG A 96 2.64 3.99 2.89
N GLU A 97 1.95 4.53 1.89
CA GLU A 97 2.56 5.38 0.85
C GLU A 97 3.27 6.60 1.49
N GLU A 98 4.07 7.30 0.70
CA GLU A 98 4.62 8.61 1.08
C GLU A 98 3.52 9.50 1.69
N ASN A 99 3.81 10.08 2.84
CA ASN A 99 2.78 10.64 3.71
C ASN A 99 2.62 12.16 3.58
N GLY A 100 1.39 12.65 3.79
CA GLY A 100 1.06 14.08 3.91
C GLY A 100 0.77 14.79 2.58
N VAL A 101 0.23 16.02 2.65
CA VAL A 101 -0.24 16.89 1.54
C VAL A 101 -1.32 16.27 0.64
N HIS A 102 -1.04 15.12 0.02
CA HIS A 102 -1.94 14.41 -0.86
C HIS A 102 -3.06 13.75 -0.04
N THR A 103 -4.32 14.05 -0.36
CA THR A 103 -5.47 13.53 0.37
C THR A 103 -5.67 12.03 0.14
N CYS A 104 -5.23 11.50 -0.99
CA CYS A 104 -5.23 10.06 -1.27
C CYS A 104 -4.33 9.27 -0.31
N ASP A 105 -3.38 9.95 0.34
CA ASP A 105 -2.47 9.39 1.34
C ASP A 105 -2.95 9.66 2.78
N LYS A 106 -4.22 10.00 2.95
CA LYS A 106 -4.89 10.08 4.26
C LYS A 106 -5.71 8.81 4.50
N ARG A 107 -5.32 8.03 5.49
CA ARG A 107 -5.88 6.69 5.78
C ARG A 107 -7.28 6.81 6.38
N ARG A 108 -8.15 5.84 6.07
CA ARG A 108 -9.43 5.66 6.79
C ARG A 108 -9.21 5.16 8.21
N THR A 109 -10.25 5.21 9.04
CA THR A 109 -10.09 4.92 10.46
C THR A 109 -9.77 3.45 10.75
N ARG A 110 -9.24 3.15 11.95
CA ARG A 110 -9.03 1.76 12.39
C ARG A 110 -10.33 0.96 12.33
N THR A 111 -11.42 1.53 12.83
CA THR A 111 -12.75 0.91 12.78
C THR A 111 -13.21 0.62 11.35
N TYR A 112 -12.93 1.51 10.40
CA TYR A 112 -13.22 1.24 8.99
C TYR A 112 -12.45 0.01 8.50
N ILE A 113 -11.15 -0.07 8.77
CA ILE A 113 -10.32 -1.20 8.33
C ILE A 113 -10.83 -2.51 8.94
N SER A 114 -11.05 -2.56 10.26
CA SER A 114 -11.52 -3.79 10.91
C SER A 114 -12.93 -4.21 10.48
N SER A 115 -13.78 -3.26 10.08
CA SER A 115 -15.13 -3.57 9.61
C SER A 115 -15.16 -4.07 8.17
N ASN A 116 -14.27 -3.57 7.31
CA ASN A 116 -14.23 -3.93 5.89
C ASN A 116 -13.30 -5.12 5.59
N PHE A 117 -12.28 -5.34 6.43
CA PHE A 117 -11.31 -6.43 6.30
C PHE A 117 -11.20 -7.20 7.63
N PRO A 118 -12.29 -7.83 8.11
CA PRO A 118 -12.36 -8.41 9.45
C PRO A 118 -11.42 -9.60 9.68
N ALA A 119 -10.96 -10.23 8.61
CA ALA A 119 -9.99 -11.33 8.68
C ALA A 119 -8.54 -10.85 8.92
N PHE A 120 -8.24 -9.57 8.66
CA PHE A 120 -6.88 -9.07 8.80
C PHE A 120 -6.59 -8.63 10.24
N ALA A 121 -5.48 -9.10 10.78
CA ALA A 121 -4.98 -8.57 12.05
C ALA A 121 -4.49 -7.13 11.84
N ILE A 122 -4.80 -6.23 12.78
CA ILE A 122 -4.36 -4.83 12.72
C ILE A 122 -3.42 -4.57 13.88
N GLU A 123 -2.22 -4.06 13.59
CA GLU A 123 -1.23 -3.83 14.63
C GLU A 123 -1.77 -2.95 15.77
N PRO A 124 -1.40 -3.22 17.04
CA PRO A 124 -1.98 -2.51 18.18
C PRO A 124 -1.72 -0.99 18.18
N SER A 125 -0.61 -0.55 17.59
CA SER A 125 -0.21 0.86 17.51
C SER A 125 -1.01 1.69 16.50
N LEU A 126 -1.74 1.05 15.58
CA LEU A 126 -2.54 1.76 14.58
C LEU A 126 -3.74 2.43 15.27
N THR A 127 -3.72 3.76 15.30
CA THR A 127 -4.69 4.60 16.00
C THR A 127 -6.01 4.70 15.23
N GLU A 128 -7.10 5.08 15.92
CA GLU A 128 -8.42 5.20 15.28
C GLU A 128 -8.40 6.20 14.12
N ALA A 129 -7.97 7.44 14.35
CA ALA A 129 -7.78 8.42 13.29
C ALA A 129 -6.37 8.35 12.68
N ASP A 130 -6.20 8.87 11.47
CA ASP A 130 -4.87 9.05 10.89
C ASP A 130 -4.17 10.28 11.51
N LEU A 131 -3.38 10.04 12.56
CA LEU A 131 -2.64 11.09 13.27
C LEU A 131 -1.31 11.46 12.59
N LEU A 132 -0.85 10.66 11.62
CA LEU A 132 0.44 10.89 10.95
C LEU A 132 0.27 11.79 9.72
N TRP A 133 -0.89 11.78 9.06
CA TRP A 133 -1.13 12.62 7.89
C TRP A 133 -1.19 14.11 8.27
N ASN A 134 -0.47 14.93 7.51
CA ASN A 134 -0.42 16.38 7.69
C ASN A 134 -0.69 17.07 6.35
N ALA A 135 -1.58 18.07 6.32
CA ALA A 135 -1.97 18.77 5.10
C ALA A 135 -0.85 19.66 4.51
N ASP A 136 0.11 20.07 5.34
CA ASP A 136 1.13 21.07 5.01
C ASP A 136 2.55 20.47 4.90
N VAL A 137 2.74 19.22 5.33
CA VAL A 137 4.05 18.56 5.38
C VAL A 137 4.01 17.27 4.58
N ARG A 138 4.77 17.22 3.48
CA ARG A 138 5.00 16.01 2.69
C ARG A 138 6.28 15.34 3.18
N GLU A 139 6.24 14.04 3.36
CA GLU A 139 7.41 13.23 3.67
C GLU A 139 8.42 13.28 2.51
N THR A 140 9.69 13.49 2.84
CA THR A 140 10.80 13.47 1.88
C THR A 140 11.15 12.03 1.50
N LYS A 141 11.85 11.84 0.38
CA LYS A 141 12.26 10.49 -0.06
C LYS A 141 13.19 9.82 0.95
N GLU A 142 14.04 10.60 1.63
CA GLU A 142 14.92 10.14 2.70
C GLU A 142 14.15 9.70 3.94
N GLU A 143 13.08 10.42 4.32
CA GLU A 143 12.19 10.03 5.41
C GLU A 143 11.41 8.75 5.07
N VAL A 144 10.86 8.64 3.84
CA VAL A 144 10.21 7.41 3.37
C VAL A 144 11.20 6.23 3.43
N ALA A 145 12.45 6.40 3.01
CA ALA A 145 13.46 5.36 3.07
C ALA A 145 13.82 4.97 4.51
N THR A 146 13.94 5.95 5.41
CA THR A 146 14.19 5.69 6.83
C THR A 146 13.05 4.87 7.44
N ARG A 147 11.79 5.25 7.16
CA ARG A 147 10.60 4.54 7.61
C ARG A 147 10.49 3.13 7.02
N ALA A 148 10.72 2.99 5.71
CA ALA A 148 10.68 1.71 5.01
C ALA A 148 11.78 0.75 5.51
N GLY A 149 12.99 1.26 5.76
CA GLY A 149 14.07 0.51 6.40
C GLY A 149 13.69 0.01 7.80
N GLY A 150 13.02 0.84 8.60
CA GLY A 150 12.48 0.43 9.90
C GLY A 150 11.44 -0.70 9.81
N VAL A 151 10.61 -0.71 8.75
CA VAL A 151 9.68 -1.83 8.50
C VAL A 151 10.46 -3.10 8.16
N LEU A 152 11.46 -3.02 7.29
CA LEU A 152 12.29 -4.18 6.94
C LEU A 152 13.04 -4.75 8.15
N GLU A 153 13.57 -3.88 9.00
CA GLU A 153 14.23 -4.30 10.25
C GLU A 153 13.26 -5.04 11.16
N ARG A 154 12.03 -4.54 11.32
CA ARG A 154 10.99 -5.22 12.08
C ARG A 154 10.65 -6.59 11.49
N VAL A 155 10.41 -6.65 10.18
CA VAL A 155 10.17 -7.92 9.47
C VAL A 155 11.35 -8.86 9.68
N TRP A 156 12.58 -8.34 9.68
CA TRP A 156 13.78 -9.12 9.88
C TRP A 156 13.90 -9.72 11.28
N GLN A 157 13.50 -8.97 12.31
CA GLN A 157 13.53 -9.41 13.70
C GLN A 157 12.38 -10.36 14.05
N GLU A 158 11.23 -10.23 13.41
CA GLU A 158 10.03 -11.03 13.71
C GLU A 158 9.96 -12.37 12.97
N ARG A 159 10.74 -12.56 11.91
CA ARG A 159 10.67 -13.78 11.08
C ARG A 159 11.52 -14.92 11.65
N SER A 160 11.19 -16.14 11.25
CA SER A 160 12.09 -17.29 11.32
C SER A 160 13.07 -17.32 10.14
N ASP A 161 14.15 -18.09 10.25
CA ASP A 161 15.20 -18.15 9.21
C ASP A 161 14.69 -18.70 7.86
N ASP A 162 13.63 -19.52 7.89
CA ASP A 162 13.04 -20.17 6.70
C ASP A 162 11.73 -19.51 6.24
N ASP A 163 11.33 -18.38 6.83
CA ASP A 163 10.07 -17.71 6.49
C ASP A 163 10.17 -16.96 5.16
N PHE A 164 9.30 -17.31 4.23
CA PHE A 164 8.90 -16.40 3.16
C PHE A 164 7.90 -15.37 3.73
N VAL A 165 8.10 -14.10 3.42
CA VAL A 165 7.21 -13.00 3.84
C VAL A 165 6.80 -12.17 2.63
N ALA A 166 5.57 -11.70 2.63
CA ALA A 166 5.06 -10.79 1.62
C ALA A 166 4.78 -9.41 2.22
N ILE A 167 4.95 -8.35 1.43
CA ILE A 167 4.56 -6.99 1.81
C ILE A 167 3.72 -6.39 0.69
N THR A 168 2.44 -6.12 0.94
CA THR A 168 1.55 -5.43 0.01
C THR A 168 1.53 -3.94 0.35
N ALA A 169 2.15 -3.11 -0.50
CA ALA A 169 2.36 -1.69 -0.24
C ALA A 169 2.23 -0.83 -1.52
N HIS A 170 2.94 0.30 -1.57
CA HIS A 170 2.82 1.33 -2.60
C HIS A 170 4.15 1.69 -3.21
N SER A 171 4.11 2.44 -4.30
CA SER A 171 5.29 2.76 -5.11
C SER A 171 6.35 3.56 -4.35
N GLY A 172 5.94 4.55 -3.55
CA GLY A 172 6.88 5.34 -2.74
C GLY A 172 7.47 4.51 -1.60
N PHE A 173 6.67 3.68 -0.93
CA PHE A 173 7.18 2.73 0.07
C PHE A 173 8.23 1.78 -0.50
N ILE A 174 7.94 1.12 -1.64
CA ILE A 174 8.86 0.17 -2.27
C ILE A 174 10.14 0.88 -2.74
N ASN A 175 10.04 2.10 -3.27
CA ASN A 175 11.22 2.91 -3.57
C ASN A 175 12.01 3.31 -2.32
N GLY A 176 11.33 3.57 -1.20
CA GLY A 176 11.96 3.76 0.10
C GLY A 176 12.75 2.54 0.55
N VAL A 177 12.19 1.34 0.38
CA VAL A 177 12.89 0.06 0.63
C VAL A 177 14.16 -0.02 -0.23
N LEU A 178 14.05 0.21 -1.55
CA LEU A 178 15.20 0.16 -2.44
C LEU A 178 16.30 1.14 -2.02
N LEU A 179 15.91 2.37 -1.67
CA LEU A 179 16.84 3.41 -1.22
C LEU A 179 17.51 3.03 0.12
N ALA A 180 16.75 2.48 1.08
CA ALA A 180 17.27 2.02 2.36
C ALA A 180 18.29 0.88 2.21
N LEU A 181 18.12 0.01 1.22
CA LEU A 181 19.04 -1.07 0.88
C LEU A 181 20.25 -0.61 0.05
N GLY A 182 20.39 0.69 -0.22
CA GLY A 182 21.48 1.24 -1.03
C GLY A 182 21.34 0.99 -2.54
N SER A 183 20.15 0.58 -3.00
CA SER A 183 19.83 0.42 -4.42
C SER A 183 19.37 1.75 -5.04
N LYS A 184 19.53 1.88 -6.36
CA LYS A 184 18.96 3.04 -7.09
C LYS A 184 17.43 2.94 -7.11
N PRO A 185 16.70 4.07 -7.05
CA PRO A 185 15.24 4.07 -7.23
C PRO A 185 14.83 3.41 -8.55
N PHE A 186 13.72 2.66 -8.56
CA PHE A 186 13.20 1.98 -9.73
C PHE A 186 11.77 2.46 -10.02
N ALA A 187 11.49 2.79 -11.28
CA ALA A 187 10.12 3.08 -11.71
C ALA A 187 9.32 1.77 -11.69
N LEU A 188 8.50 1.57 -10.66
CA LEU A 188 7.62 0.43 -10.59
C LEU A 188 6.49 0.64 -11.60
N PRO A 189 6.25 -0.31 -12.52
CA PRO A 189 5.09 -0.21 -13.39
C PRO A 189 3.84 -0.20 -12.51
N THR A 190 3.08 0.88 -12.59
CA THR A 190 1.77 1.01 -11.93
C THR A 190 0.71 0.24 -12.72
N GLY A 191 0.95 -1.05 -12.98
CA GLY A 191 0.07 -1.89 -13.78
C GLY A 191 -0.25 -1.28 -15.14
N ASP A 192 0.74 -1.25 -16.04
CA ASP A 192 0.52 -1.03 -17.46
C ASP A 192 0.63 -2.37 -18.19
N SER A 193 -0.51 -2.85 -18.70
CA SER A 193 -0.63 -3.77 -19.85
C SER A 193 -2.03 -3.68 -20.43
#